data_AF-Q121B0-F1
#
_entry.id   AF-Q121B0-F1
#
_cell.length_a   1.000
_cell.length_b   1.000
_cell.length_c   1.000
_cell.angle_alpha   90.00
_cell.angle_beta   90.00
_cell.angle_gamma   90.00
#
_symmetry.space_group_name_H-M   'P 1'
#
loop_
_entity.id
_entity.type
_entity.pdbx_description
1 polymer ?
#
loop_
_entity_poly.entity_id
_entity_poly.type
_entity_poly.pdbx_seq_one_letter_code
_entity_poly.pdbx_strand_id
1 'polypeptide(L)'
;MLVIDHLVTMSDSEWQQFQAMTRAPWRPRTVDEFNAMCDLGSAMHRAEDTETVGEVFAQNTQRIKFGPDGQANFPADKRRLAYVEKYGHSPTPEQLEAFNREVIPQRSGLSLVKKG
;
A
#
# COMPACT_ATOMS: atom_id res chain seq x y z
N MET A 1 -5.53 8.78 1.10
CA MET A 1 -6.41 8.57 -0.06
C MET A 1 -7.79 8.83 0.46
N LEU A 2 -8.56 9.63 -0.28
CA LEU A 2 -9.94 9.95 0.08
C LEU A 2 -10.86 9.36 -0.97
N VAL A 3 -11.98 8.81 -0.52
CA VAL A 3 -13.05 8.32 -1.39
C VAL A 3 -14.30 9.13 -1.10
N ILE A 4 -14.80 9.86 -2.09
CA ILE A 4 -15.97 10.71 -1.98
C ILE A 4 -16.85 10.39 -3.19
N ASP A 5 -18.11 10.01 -2.98
CA ASP A 5 -19.06 9.67 -4.05
C ASP A 5 -18.50 8.67 -5.09
N HIS A 6 -17.84 7.60 -4.63
CA HIS A 6 -17.13 6.59 -5.44
C HIS A 6 -15.91 7.09 -6.23
N LEU A 7 -15.56 8.37 -6.08
CA LEU A 7 -14.37 8.94 -6.67
C LEU A 7 -13.18 8.80 -5.72
N VAL A 8 -12.09 8.27 -6.26
CA VAL A 8 -10.81 8.11 -5.58
C VAL A 8 -9.97 9.36 -5.81
N THR A 9 -9.45 9.92 -4.73
CA THR A 9 -8.45 11.00 -4.79
C THR A 9 -7.23 10.63 -3.98
N MET A 10 -6.06 10.89 -4.55
CA MET A 10 -4.76 10.61 -3.96
C MET A 10 -3.95 11.90 -3.90
N SER A 11 -3.21 12.09 -2.81
CA SER A 11 -2.11 13.05 -2.81
C SER A 11 -0.99 12.60 -3.75
N ASP A 12 -0.07 13.50 -4.13
CA ASP A 12 1.05 13.15 -5.02
C ASP A 12 1.94 12.03 -4.43
N SER A 13 2.15 12.05 -3.11
CA SER A 13 2.94 11.02 -2.42
C SER A 13 2.28 9.65 -2.40
N GLU A 14 0.94 9.63 -2.34
CA GLU A 14 0.14 8.40 -2.43
C GLU A 14 0.12 7.88 -3.86
N TRP A 15 0.00 8.77 -4.83
CA TRP A 15 0.10 8.40 -6.24
C TRP A 15 1.44 7.75 -6.57
N GLN A 16 2.56 8.33 -6.13
CA GLN A 16 3.88 7.74 -6.36
C GLN A 16 4.01 6.33 -5.75
N GLN A 17 3.48 6.12 -4.54
CA GLN A 17 3.47 4.81 -3.89
C GLN A 17 2.60 3.80 -4.65
N PHE A 18 1.40 4.23 -5.05
CA PHE A 18 0.48 3.39 -5.82
C PHE A 18 1.07 3.02 -7.19
N GLN A 19 1.64 3.99 -7.90
CA GLN A 19 2.31 3.79 -9.18
C GLN A 19 3.51 2.86 -9.06
N ALA A 20 4.35 3.00 -8.02
CA ALA A 20 5.48 2.10 -7.81
C ALA A 20 5.02 0.65 -7.56
N MET A 21 3.91 0.47 -6.84
CA MET A 21 3.40 -0.86 -6.50
C MET A 21 2.67 -1.53 -7.68
N THR A 22 1.80 -0.80 -8.37
CA THR A 22 0.89 -1.35 -9.40
C THR A 22 1.37 -1.11 -10.83
N ARG A 23 2.39 -0.27 -11.02
CA ARG A 23 2.84 0.25 -12.32
C ARG A 23 1.74 0.99 -13.08
N ALA A 24 0.79 1.57 -12.33
CA ALA A 24 -0.32 2.29 -12.91
C ALA A 24 0.16 3.44 -13.83
N PRO A 25 -0.36 3.51 -15.07
CA PRO A 25 0.00 4.57 -16.03
C PRO A 25 -0.66 5.93 -15.72
N TRP A 26 -1.77 5.95 -14.98
CA TRP A 26 -2.45 7.18 -14.56
C TRP A 26 -3.14 7.01 -13.20
N ARG A 27 -3.52 8.14 -12.59
CA ARG A 27 -4.21 8.17 -11.29
C ARG A 27 -5.63 7.61 -11.43
N PRO A 28 -6.01 6.56 -10.67
CA PRO A 28 -7.37 6.06 -10.71
C PRO A 28 -8.34 7.11 -10.15
N ARG A 29 -9.47 7.28 -10.82
CA ARG A 29 -10.52 8.23 -10.46
C ARG A 29 -11.68 7.55 -9.76
N THR A 30 -11.84 6.25 -9.94
CA THR A 30 -12.91 5.45 -9.34
C THR A 30 -12.34 4.23 -8.61
N VAL A 31 -13.17 3.62 -7.76
CA VAL A 31 -12.85 2.35 -7.11
C VAL A 31 -12.58 1.25 -8.14
N ASP A 32 -13.34 1.21 -9.23
CA ASP A 32 -13.17 0.21 -10.29
C ASP A 32 -11.84 0.38 -11.02
N GLU A 33 -11.48 1.62 -11.37
CA GLU A 33 -10.18 1.92 -11.97
C GLU A 33 -9.02 1.52 -11.03
N PHE A 34 -9.16 1.82 -9.74
CA PHE A 34 -8.17 1.46 -8.73
C PHE A 34 -7.99 -0.06 -8.67
N ASN A 35 -9.09 -0.82 -8.58
CA ASN A 35 -9.05 -2.27 -8.50
C ASN A 35 -8.51 -2.92 -9.78
N ALA A 36 -8.90 -2.41 -10.95
CA ALA A 36 -8.38 -2.89 -12.23
C ALA A 36 -6.86 -2.68 -12.36
N MET A 37 -6.33 -1.56 -11.86
CA MET A 37 -4.88 -1.32 -11.83
C MET A 37 -4.15 -2.26 -10.88
N CYS A 38 -4.76 -2.63 -9.75
CA CYS A 38 -4.21 -3.64 -8.85
C CYS A 38 -4.16 -5.02 -9.52
N ASP A 39 -5.18 -5.37 -10.30
CA ASP A 39 -5.23 -6.61 -11.08
C ASP A 39 -4.16 -6.64 -12.16
N LEU A 40 -4.02 -5.54 -12.90
CA LEU A 40 -2.99 -5.41 -13.91
C LEU A 40 -1.57 -5.48 -13.31
N GLY A 41 -1.32 -4.73 -12.23
CA GLY A 41 -0.02 -4.75 -11.55
C GLY A 41 0.34 -6.13 -11.01
N SER A 42 -0.64 -6.85 -10.47
CA SER A 42 -0.46 -8.24 -10.02
C SER A 42 -0.06 -9.17 -11.15
N ALA A 43 -0.75 -9.09 -12.27
CA ALA A 43 -0.45 -9.88 -13.46
C ALA A 43 0.95 -9.54 -14.01
N MET A 44 1.33 -8.26 -14.04
CA MET A 44 2.65 -7.83 -14.48
C MET A 44 3.77 -8.40 -13.61
N HIS A 45 3.65 -8.31 -12.28
CA HIS A 45 4.66 -8.86 -11.37
C HIS A 45 4.85 -10.38 -11.53
N ARG A 46 3.76 -11.13 -11.75
CA ARG A 46 3.83 -12.57 -12.04
C ARG A 46 4.43 -12.90 -13.40
N ALA A 47 4.22 -12.04 -14.39
CA ALA A 47 4.70 -12.27 -15.75
C ALA A 47 6.21 -11.98 -15.90
N GLU A 48 6.72 -10.98 -15.18
CA GLU A 48 8.11 -10.56 -15.28
C GLU A 48 9.06 -11.32 -14.35
N ASP A 49 8.54 -11.87 -13.25
CA ASP A 49 9.35 -12.61 -12.29
C ASP A 49 8.61 -13.90 -11.87
N THR A 50 9.10 -15.03 -12.40
CA THR A 50 8.58 -16.37 -12.12
C THR A 50 9.07 -16.94 -10.79
N GLU A 51 9.94 -16.22 -10.07
CA GLU A 51 10.44 -16.61 -8.76
C GLU A 51 9.54 -16.07 -7.63
N THR A 52 9.87 -16.40 -6.38
CA THR A 52 9.05 -16.09 -5.20
C THR A 52 8.80 -14.59 -4.99
N VAL A 53 9.65 -13.71 -5.53
CA VAL A 53 9.58 -12.26 -5.34
C VAL A 53 8.44 -11.63 -6.14
N GLY A 54 8.28 -11.99 -7.41
CA GLY A 54 7.15 -11.57 -8.25
C GLY A 54 5.80 -11.92 -7.64
N GLU A 55 5.66 -13.12 -7.07
CA GLU A 55 4.43 -13.55 -6.41
C GLU A 55 4.14 -12.72 -5.13
N VAL A 56 5.16 -12.33 -4.36
CA VAL A 56 4.99 -11.46 -3.19
C VAL A 56 4.48 -10.07 -3.60
N PHE A 57 5.06 -9.46 -4.64
CA PHE A 57 4.58 -8.17 -5.15
C PHE A 57 3.18 -8.28 -5.74
N ALA A 58 2.90 -9.37 -6.44
CA ALA A 58 1.58 -9.65 -6.98
C ALA A 58 0.52 -9.77 -5.87
N GLN A 59 0.82 -10.46 -4.77
CA GLN A 59 -0.08 -10.53 -3.62
C GLN A 59 -0.25 -9.18 -2.93
N ASN A 60 0.81 -8.38 -2.84
CA ASN A 60 0.74 -7.05 -2.23
C ASN A 60 -0.13 -6.07 -3.05
N THR A 61 -0.05 -6.09 -4.38
CA THR A 61 -0.96 -5.31 -5.24
C THR A 61 -2.43 -5.73 -5.05
N GLN A 62 -2.72 -7.01 -4.84
CA GLN A 62 -4.09 -7.48 -4.60
C GLN A 62 -4.62 -7.06 -3.21
N ARG A 63 -3.76 -7.02 -2.20
CA ARG A 63 -4.14 -6.68 -0.82
C ARG A 63 -4.62 -5.25 -0.62
N ILE A 64 -4.21 -4.33 -1.50
CA ILE A 64 -4.59 -2.92 -1.39
C ILE A 64 -5.93 -2.61 -2.08
N LYS A 65 -6.53 -3.57 -2.79
CA LYS A 65 -7.84 -3.43 -3.45
C LYS A 65 -8.92 -3.03 -2.45
N PHE A 66 -9.93 -2.33 -2.96
CA PHE A 66 -11.19 -2.16 -2.26
C PHE A 66 -11.90 -3.51 -2.14
N GLY A 67 -12.23 -3.91 -0.91
CA GLY A 67 -13.07 -5.06 -0.62
C GLY A 67 -14.54 -4.83 -0.98
N PRO A 68 -15.39 -5.87 -0.89
CA PRO A 68 -16.81 -5.78 -1.22
C PRO A 68 -17.58 -4.75 -0.38
N ASP A 69 -17.09 -4.43 0.82
CA ASP A 69 -17.66 -3.42 1.71
C ASP A 69 -17.05 -2.02 1.50
N GLY A 70 -16.30 -1.79 0.42
CA GLY A 70 -15.73 -0.49 0.09
C GLY A 70 -14.51 -0.08 0.93
N GLN A 71 -13.92 -0.99 1.69
CA GLN A 71 -12.71 -0.73 2.48
C GLN A 71 -11.46 -1.01 1.64
N ALA A 72 -10.54 -0.05 1.53
CA ALA A 72 -9.21 -0.27 0.94
C ALA A 72 -8.11 -0.22 2.00
N ASN A 73 -7.14 -1.12 1.87
CA ASN A 73 -5.93 -1.12 2.71
C ASN A 73 -4.84 -0.20 2.11
N PHE A 74 -5.21 1.02 1.72
CA PHE A 74 -4.32 1.98 1.05
C PHE A 74 -4.33 3.39 1.71
N PRO A 75 -3.17 4.07 1.89
CA PRO A 75 -1.82 3.59 1.58
C PRO A 75 -1.48 2.36 2.42
N ALA A 76 -0.79 1.40 1.80
CA ALA A 76 -0.34 0.21 2.50
C ALA A 76 0.47 0.67 3.72
N ASP A 77 0.14 0.12 4.90
CA ASP A 77 0.85 0.46 6.13
C ASP A 77 2.34 0.18 5.91
N LYS A 78 3.14 1.26 5.80
CA LYS A 78 4.58 1.20 5.49
C LYS A 78 5.33 0.30 6.47
N ARG A 79 4.82 0.15 7.69
CA ARG A 79 5.37 -0.74 8.72
C ARG A 79 5.13 -2.21 8.41
N ARG A 80 3.93 -2.56 7.89
CA ARG A 80 3.63 -3.92 7.43
C ARG A 80 4.46 -4.28 6.20
N LEU A 81 4.65 -3.35 5.27
CA LEU A 81 5.50 -3.58 4.10
C LEU A 81 6.96 -3.83 4.50
N ALA A 82 7.53 -2.99 5.37
CA ALA A 82 8.89 -3.18 5.88
C ALA A 82 9.04 -4.50 6.66
N TYR A 83 7.99 -4.95 7.36
CA TYR A 83 7.98 -6.27 7.99
C TYR A 83 8.02 -7.39 6.95
N VAL A 84 7.15 -7.33 5.94
CA VAL A 84 7.08 -8.34 4.87
C VAL A 84 8.39 -8.40 4.09
N GLU A 85 9.02 -7.26 3.82
CA GLU A 85 10.33 -7.18 3.18
C GLU A 85 11.44 -7.83 4.03
N LYS A 86 11.41 -7.63 5.35
CA LYS A 86 12.41 -8.21 6.26
C LYS A 86 12.21 -9.70 6.56
N TYR A 87 10.96 -10.16 6.66
CA TYR A 87 10.63 -11.50 7.17
C TYR A 87 9.94 -12.42 6.15
N GLY A 88 9.57 -11.93 4.96
CA GLY A 88 8.98 -12.74 3.89
C GLY A 88 7.55 -13.22 4.14
N HIS A 89 6.88 -12.77 5.21
CA HIS A 89 5.49 -13.11 5.51
C HIS A 89 4.73 -11.95 6.17
N SER A 90 3.40 -12.04 6.20
CA SER A 90 2.57 -11.02 6.86
C SER A 90 2.66 -11.10 8.38
N PRO A 91 2.75 -9.96 9.09
CA PRO A 91 2.78 -9.93 10.54
C PRO A 91 1.38 -10.12 11.15
N THR A 92 1.30 -10.77 12.30
CA THR A 92 0.17 -10.64 13.24
C THR A 92 0.16 -9.24 13.88
N PRO A 93 -0.95 -8.78 14.51
CA PRO A 93 -0.97 -7.50 15.22
C PRO A 93 0.15 -7.36 16.25
N GLU A 94 0.41 -8.41 17.02
CA GLU A 94 1.46 -8.48 18.04
C GLU A 94 2.87 -8.42 17.44
N GLN A 95 3.10 -9.11 16.31
CA GLN A 95 4.37 -9.07 15.58
C GLN A 95 4.64 -7.69 14.97
N LEU A 96 3.59 -7.03 14.49
CA LEU A 96 3.70 -5.67 13.95
C LEU A 96 4.01 -4.65 15.06
N GLU A 97 3.40 -4.80 16.24
CA GLU A 97 3.75 -3.98 17.41
C GLU A 97 5.19 -4.22 17.89
N ALA A 98 5.64 -5.48 17.93
CA ALA A 98 7.03 -5.81 18.25
C ALA A 98 8.01 -5.18 17.25
N PHE A 99 7.72 -5.30 15.96
CA PHE A 99 8.53 -4.69 14.90
C PHE A 99 8.57 -3.17 14.99
N ASN A 100 7.45 -2.52 15.31
CA ASN A 100 7.39 -1.08 15.54
C ASN A 100 8.21 -0.62 16.76
N ARG A 101 8.47 -1.52 17.73
CA ARG A 101 9.33 -1.24 18.89
C ARG A 101 10.82 -1.42 18.57
N GLU A 102 11.17 -2.35 17.67
CA GLU A 102 12.54 -2.60 17.24
C GLU A 102 13.06 -1.60 16.18
N VAL A 103 12.18 -1.13 15.30
CA VAL A 103 12.52 -0.08 14.32
C VAL A 103 12.52 1.26 15.06
N ILE A 104 13.69 1.72 15.50
CA ILE A 104 13.89 3.04 16.12
C ILE A 104 13.15 4.09 15.28
N PRO A 105 12.18 4.82 15.84
CA PRO A 105 11.48 5.83 15.06
C PRO A 105 12.46 6.97 14.79
N GLN A 106 12.85 7.18 13.53
CA GLN A 106 13.21 8.54 13.11
C GLN A 106 11.97 9.39 13.32
N ARG A 107 11.91 10.07 14.47
CA ARG A 107 10.91 11.08 14.79
C ARG A 107 10.97 12.16 13.73
N SER A 108 10.11 12.06 12.73
CA SER A 108 9.54 13.22 12.04
C SER A 108 8.04 13.23 12.31
N GLY A 109 7.69 13.31 13.59
CA GLY A 109 6.33 13.62 14.01
C GLY A 109 6.13 15.13 13.97
N LEU A 110 5.19 15.58 13.16
CA LEU A 110 4.72 16.97 13.13
C LEU A 110 4.40 17.43 14.56
N SER A 111 5.15 18.43 15.05
CA SER A 111 4.86 19.08 16.32
C SER A 111 3.80 20.14 16.10
N LEU A 112 2.75 20.13 16.93
CA LEU A 112 1.76 21.20 17.02
C LEU A 112 2.46 22.49 17.47
N VAL A 113 2.59 23.45 16.56
CA VAL A 113 2.99 24.82 16.94
C VAL A 113 1.78 25.47 17.61
N LYS A 114 1.86 25.71 18.91
CA LYS A 114 0.91 26.59 19.62
C LYS A 114 1.14 28.01 19.13
N LYS A 115 0.13 28.64 18.53
CA LYS A 115 0.13 30.09 18.27
C LYS A 115 0.18 30.82 19.62
N GLY A 116 1.25 31.58 19.84
CA GLY A 116 1.34 32.68 20.79
C GLY A 116 1.46 33.98 20.02
#